data_AF-A0A7C2IJ56-F1
#
_entry.id   AF-A0A7C2IJ56-F1
#
_cell.length_a   1.000
_cell.length_b   1.000
_cell.length_c   1.000
_cell.angle_alpha   90.00
_cell.angle_beta   90.00
_cell.angle_gamma   90.00
#
_symmetry.space_group_name_H-M   'P 1'
#
loop_
_entity.id
_entity.type
_entity.pdbx_description
1 polymer ?
#
loop_
_entity_poly.entity_id
_entity_poly.type
_entity_poly.pdbx_seq_one_letter_code
_entity_poly.pdbx_strand_id
1 'polypeptide(L)'
;MDRDSSDGNILALFFGIAAEGQARRIMGHIEARALDRQTPLRTCDPVYPVAQVFPFYVVAGLADYHRTLIWPWLGTVHAINKTRLTRREAGIADLARIAAWYVERNAVAEVYTSEGRPVSRRFYQAEVPFAWNAGLYVYAVHALGLAGQAG
;
A
#
# COMPACT_ATOMS: atom_id res chain seq x y z
N MET A 1 -16.56 6.80 16.63
CA MET A 1 -15.96 5.69 15.88
C MET A 1 -14.61 6.18 15.42
N ASP A 2 -13.54 5.67 16.01
CA ASP A 2 -12.18 6.13 15.73
C ASP A 2 -11.81 5.71 14.30
N ARG A 3 -11.22 6.65 13.54
CA ARG A 3 -10.83 6.45 12.14
C ARG A 3 -9.34 6.11 12.10
N ASP A 4 -8.97 5.08 11.36
CA ASP A 4 -7.60 4.69 11.08
C ASP A 4 -7.18 5.18 9.69
N SER A 5 -6.06 5.90 9.64
CA SER A 5 -5.32 6.22 8.42
C SER A 5 -4.08 5.34 8.39
N SER A 6 -4.07 4.36 7.49
CA SER A 6 -3.07 3.31 7.49
C SER A 6 -1.67 3.84 7.15
N ASP A 7 -1.58 4.93 6.37
CA ASP A 7 -0.35 5.66 6.07
C ASP A 7 0.35 6.19 7.32
N GLY A 8 -0.35 6.94 8.18
CA GLY A 8 0.22 7.50 9.41
C GLY A 8 0.75 6.41 10.34
N ASN A 9 0.00 5.31 10.45
CA ASN A 9 0.39 4.17 11.27
C ASN A 9 1.64 3.46 10.74
N ILE A 10 1.68 3.09 9.45
CA ILE A 10 2.86 2.39 8.92
C ILE A 10 4.09 3.30 8.82
N LEU A 11 3.90 4.61 8.63
CA LEU A 11 5.02 5.56 8.65
C LEU A 11 5.58 5.72 10.06
N ALA A 12 4.72 5.72 11.08
CA ALA A 12 5.18 5.72 12.48
C ALA A 12 6.02 4.48 12.81
N LEU A 13 5.66 3.30 12.27
CA LEU A 13 6.49 2.09 12.36
C LEU A 13 7.81 2.26 11.59
N PHE A 14 7.71 2.72 10.35
CA PHE A 14 8.82 2.78 9.41
C PHE A 14 9.95 3.71 9.89
N PHE A 15 9.58 4.87 10.44
CA PHE A 15 10.51 5.85 11.00
C PHE A 15 10.90 5.57 12.46
N GLY A 16 10.41 4.50 13.07
CA GLY A 16 10.72 4.16 14.47
C GLY A 16 10.13 5.15 15.49
N ILE A 17 9.09 5.90 15.12
CA ILE A 17 8.37 6.82 16.01
C ILE A 17 7.49 6.03 17.00
N ALA A 18 6.90 4.92 16.53
CA ALA A 18 6.10 4.05 17.37
C ALA A 18 6.98 3.16 18.25
N ALA A 19 6.81 3.25 19.57
CA ALA A 19 7.43 2.34 20.52
C ALA A 19 6.97 0.88 20.29
N GLU A 20 7.72 -0.10 20.76
CA GLU A 20 7.46 -1.53 20.53
C GLU A 20 6.02 -1.96 20.88
N GLY A 21 5.48 -1.47 21.99
CA GLY A 21 4.08 -1.71 22.38
C GLY A 21 3.07 -1.09 21.39
N GLN A 22 3.34 0.11 20.87
CA GLN A 22 2.52 0.74 19.83
C GLN A 22 2.62 -0.04 18.52
N ALA A 23 3.83 -0.47 18.14
CA ALA A 23 4.06 -1.24 16.94
C ALA A 23 3.27 -2.54 16.93
N ARG A 24 3.28 -3.29 18.05
CA ARG A 24 2.45 -4.49 18.21
C ARG A 24 0.95 -4.21 18.05
N ARG A 25 0.45 -3.11 18.63
CA ARG A 25 -0.97 -2.74 18.52
C ARG A 25 -1.36 -2.36 17.09
N ILE A 26 -0.52 -1.61 16.38
CA ILE A 26 -0.75 -1.23 14.98
C ILE A 26 -0.79 -2.49 14.10
N MET A 27 0.21 -3.37 14.22
CA MET A 27 0.26 -4.62 13.44
C MET A 27 -0.92 -5.54 13.76
N GLY A 28 -1.28 -5.66 15.04
CA GLY A 28 -2.44 -6.44 15.48
C GLY A 28 -3.76 -5.87 14.96
N HIS A 29 -3.89 -4.53 14.88
CA HIS A 29 -5.06 -3.89 14.29
C HIS A 29 -5.21 -4.20 12.79
N ILE A 30 -4.12 -4.05 12.02
CA ILE A 30 -4.09 -4.36 10.59
C ILE A 30 -4.53 -5.81 10.33
N GLU A 31 -4.01 -6.76 11.13
CA GLU A 31 -4.36 -8.17 11.03
C GLU A 31 -5.81 -8.45 11.42
N ALA A 32 -6.26 -7.95 12.57
CA ALA A 32 -7.62 -8.17 13.07
C ALA A 32 -8.69 -7.61 12.13
N ARG A 33 -8.38 -6.52 11.42
CA ARG A 33 -9.25 -5.87 10.43
C ARG A 33 -9.00 -6.37 9.00
N ALA A 34 -8.04 -7.28 8.81
CA ALA A 34 -7.65 -7.85 7.52
C ALA A 34 -7.31 -6.80 6.44
N LEU A 35 -6.67 -5.70 6.84
CA LEU A 35 -6.39 -4.57 5.93
C LEU A 35 -5.33 -4.89 4.87
N ASP A 36 -4.51 -5.91 5.08
CA ASP A 36 -3.43 -6.34 4.17
C ASP A 36 -3.69 -7.72 3.53
N ARG A 37 -4.89 -8.29 3.69
CA ARG A 37 -5.22 -9.64 3.20
C ARG A 37 -5.36 -9.69 1.68
N GLN A 38 -6.27 -8.89 1.12
CA GLN A 38 -6.56 -8.90 -0.32
C GLN A 38 -5.64 -7.97 -1.11
N THR A 39 -5.21 -6.89 -0.48
CA THR A 39 -4.31 -5.87 -1.04
C THR A 39 -3.10 -5.74 -0.14
N PRO A 40 -1.92 -5.29 -0.62
CA PRO A 40 -0.74 -5.08 0.22
C PRO A 40 -1.01 -4.23 1.47
N LEU A 41 -1.83 -3.17 1.36
CA LEU A 41 -2.45 -2.49 2.50
C LEU A 41 -3.57 -1.57 2.01
N ARG A 42 -4.73 -1.58 2.68
CA ARG A 42 -5.81 -0.58 2.45
C ARG A 42 -5.41 0.79 3.00
N THR A 43 -5.92 1.87 2.41
CA THR A 43 -5.58 3.25 2.82
C THR A 43 -6.16 3.65 4.17
N CYS A 44 -7.36 3.17 4.49
CA CYS A 44 -8.06 3.55 5.71
C CYS A 44 -9.06 2.48 6.17
N ASP A 45 -9.41 2.57 7.45
CA ASP A 45 -10.48 1.80 8.05
C ASP A 45 -11.23 2.60 9.15
N PRO A 46 -12.57 2.62 9.16
CA PRO A 46 -13.46 2.14 8.09
C PRO A 46 -13.26 2.95 6.80
N VAL A 47 -13.63 2.35 5.65
CA VAL A 47 -13.68 3.08 4.39
C VAL A 47 -14.65 4.25 4.54
N TYR A 48 -14.21 5.46 4.17
CA TYR A 48 -15.08 6.63 4.19
C TYR A 48 -16.35 6.40 3.35
N PRO A 49 -17.52 6.89 3.75
CA PRO A 49 -18.70 6.85 2.90
C PRO A 49 -18.51 7.79 1.70
N VAL A 50 -19.13 7.47 0.56
CA VAL A 50 -19.04 8.29 -0.68
C VAL A 50 -19.50 9.73 -0.43
N ALA A 51 -20.46 9.95 0.46
CA ALA A 51 -20.96 11.28 0.82
C ALA A 51 -19.90 12.19 1.48
N GLN A 52 -18.77 11.64 1.94
CA GLN A 52 -17.64 12.40 2.49
C GLN A 52 -16.52 12.61 1.47
N VAL A 53 -16.68 12.12 0.24
CA VAL A 53 -15.70 12.31 -0.85
C VAL A 53 -15.94 13.67 -1.49
N PHE A 54 -14.85 14.34 -1.86
CA PHE A 54 -14.91 15.59 -2.61
C PHE A 54 -15.80 15.42 -3.87
N PRO A 55 -16.88 16.19 -4.04
CA PRO A 55 -17.88 15.91 -5.07
C PRO A 55 -17.34 15.80 -6.50
N PHE A 56 -16.30 16.58 -6.84
CA PHE A 56 -15.67 16.51 -8.15
C PHE A 56 -15.00 15.16 -8.43
N TYR A 57 -14.47 14.48 -7.40
CA TYR A 57 -13.94 13.12 -7.57
C TYR A 57 -15.07 12.14 -7.84
N VAL A 58 -16.24 12.32 -7.24
CA VAL A 58 -17.41 11.48 -7.53
C VAL A 58 -17.83 11.65 -8.99
N VAL A 59 -17.96 12.91 -9.46
CA VAL A 59 -18.34 13.22 -10.84
C VAL A 59 -17.30 12.73 -11.85
N ALA A 60 -16.01 12.82 -11.53
CA ALA A 60 -14.92 12.30 -12.36
C ALA A 60 -14.81 10.76 -12.35
N GLY A 61 -15.66 10.05 -11.59
CA GLY A 61 -15.60 8.60 -11.45
C GLY A 61 -14.37 8.13 -10.66
N LEU A 62 -13.93 8.92 -9.68
CA LEU A 62 -12.78 8.73 -8.79
C LEU A 62 -13.18 8.67 -7.31
N ALA A 63 -14.43 8.27 -7.03
CA ALA A 63 -14.93 8.21 -5.67
C ALA A 63 -14.13 7.26 -4.77
N ASP A 64 -13.39 6.31 -5.33
CA ASP A 64 -12.58 5.31 -4.64
C ASP A 64 -11.09 5.68 -4.49
N TYR A 65 -10.64 6.78 -5.09
CA TYR A 65 -9.22 7.13 -5.25
C TYR A 65 -8.40 7.09 -3.96
N HIS A 66 -8.86 7.76 -2.92
CA HIS A 66 -8.24 7.72 -1.58
C HIS A 66 -8.90 6.73 -0.62
N ARG A 67 -9.89 5.97 -1.10
CA ARG A 67 -10.77 5.14 -0.26
C ARG A 67 -10.48 3.66 -0.36
N THR A 68 -10.41 3.12 -1.58
CA THR A 68 -10.30 1.68 -1.82
C THR A 68 -9.32 1.31 -2.93
N LEU A 69 -8.84 2.28 -3.72
CA LEU A 69 -7.74 2.00 -4.64
C LEU A 69 -6.47 1.67 -3.87
N ILE A 70 -5.66 0.81 -4.48
CA ILE A 70 -4.37 0.38 -3.94
C ILE A 70 -3.32 1.42 -4.28
N TRP A 71 -2.59 1.83 -3.25
CA TRP A 71 -1.40 2.66 -3.35
C TRP A 71 -0.18 1.77 -3.09
N PRO A 72 0.58 1.35 -4.11
CA PRO A 72 1.70 0.42 -3.94
C PRO A 72 2.76 0.86 -2.94
N TRP A 73 3.03 2.17 -2.83
CA TRP A 73 3.96 2.69 -1.83
C TRP A 73 3.55 2.33 -0.40
N LEU A 74 2.25 2.39 -0.09
CA LEU A 74 1.69 2.07 1.22
C LEU A 74 1.93 0.59 1.54
N GLY A 75 1.63 -0.27 0.57
CA GLY A 75 1.92 -1.70 0.64
C GLY A 75 3.41 -2.01 0.80
N THR A 76 4.26 -1.26 0.11
CA THR A 76 5.71 -1.42 0.14
C THR A 76 6.27 -1.07 1.52
N VAL A 77 5.85 0.06 2.10
CA VAL A 77 6.27 0.46 3.46
C VAL A 77 5.76 -0.55 4.49
N HIS A 78 4.52 -1.02 4.35
CA HIS A 78 3.97 -2.06 5.22
C HIS A 78 4.75 -3.37 5.13
N ALA A 79 5.16 -3.77 3.92
CA ALA A 79 5.97 -4.96 3.73
C ALA A 79 7.33 -4.85 4.44
N ILE A 80 7.99 -3.68 4.38
CA ILE A 80 9.23 -3.43 5.15
C ILE A 80 8.98 -3.61 6.65
N ASN A 81 7.92 -3.00 7.17
CA ASN A 81 7.56 -3.10 8.59
C ASN A 81 7.28 -4.54 9.00
N LYS A 82 6.49 -5.29 8.20
CA LYS A 82 6.25 -6.72 8.40
C LYS A 82 7.55 -7.50 8.45
N THR A 83 8.44 -7.25 7.50
CA THR A 83 9.70 -7.98 7.42
C THR A 83 10.60 -7.71 8.63
N ARG A 84 10.65 -6.48 9.13
CA ARG A 84 11.45 -6.10 10.30
C ARG A 84 10.87 -6.60 11.63
N LEU A 85 9.54 -6.63 11.77
CA LEU A 85 8.82 -6.92 13.01
C LEU A 85 8.42 -8.41 13.17
N THR A 86 9.26 -9.34 12.70
CA THR A 86 9.13 -10.82 12.77
C THR A 86 8.21 -11.54 11.76
N ARG A 87 7.64 -10.84 10.78
CA ARG A 87 6.86 -11.46 9.68
C ARG A 87 7.58 -11.39 8.34
N ARG A 88 8.83 -11.88 8.29
CA ARG A 88 9.72 -11.81 7.12
C ARG A 88 9.07 -12.32 5.84
N GLU A 89 8.59 -13.57 5.87
CA GLU A 89 8.00 -14.23 4.70
C GLU A 89 6.76 -13.49 4.19
N ALA A 90 5.87 -13.07 5.09
CA ALA A 90 4.67 -12.33 4.71
C ALA A 90 4.97 -10.96 4.10
N GLY A 91 5.99 -10.25 4.60
CA GLY A 91 6.45 -9.00 3.98
C GLY A 91 7.06 -9.23 2.60
N ILE A 92 7.87 -10.28 2.43
CA ILE A 92 8.44 -10.64 1.12
C ILE A 92 7.34 -11.03 0.12
N ALA A 93 6.33 -11.80 0.55
CA ALA A 93 5.21 -12.18 -0.29
C ALA A 93 4.42 -10.97 -0.80
N ASP A 94 4.26 -9.94 0.04
CA ASP A 94 3.65 -8.67 -0.39
C ASP A 94 4.47 -7.94 -1.43
N LEU A 95 5.79 -7.86 -1.25
CA LEU A 95 6.67 -7.28 -2.26
C LEU A 95 6.60 -8.06 -3.56
N ALA A 96 6.59 -9.39 -3.52
CA ALA A 96 6.44 -10.24 -4.70
C ALA A 96 5.11 -9.99 -5.44
N ARG A 97 4.01 -9.82 -4.70
CA ARG A 97 2.70 -9.46 -5.27
C ARG A 97 2.74 -8.10 -5.96
N ILE A 98 3.38 -7.09 -5.36
CA ILE A 98 3.56 -5.76 -5.97
C ILE A 98 4.46 -5.87 -7.22
N ALA A 99 5.55 -6.63 -7.13
CA ALA A 99 6.48 -6.86 -8.23
C ALA A 99 5.79 -7.43 -9.46
N ALA A 100 4.89 -8.41 -9.25
CA ALA A 100 4.15 -9.04 -10.33
C ALA A 100 3.35 -8.01 -11.13
N TRP A 101 2.74 -7.01 -10.48
CA TRP A 101 2.02 -5.94 -11.17
C TRP A 101 2.95 -5.06 -12.03
N TYR A 102 4.14 -4.76 -11.53
CA TYR A 102 5.12 -3.95 -12.25
C TYR A 102 5.69 -4.69 -13.45
N VAL A 103 6.00 -5.99 -13.28
CA VAL A 103 6.54 -6.85 -14.32
C VAL A 103 5.50 -7.11 -15.42
N GLU A 104 4.25 -7.42 -15.06
CA GLU A 104 3.17 -7.69 -16.04
C GLU A 104 3.01 -6.54 -17.04
N ARG A 105 3.23 -5.31 -16.60
CA ARG A 105 3.01 -4.10 -17.42
C ARG A 105 4.29 -3.42 -17.88
N ASN A 106 5.45 -3.95 -17.49
CA ASN A 106 6.75 -3.34 -17.69
C ASN A 106 6.77 -1.85 -17.28
N ALA A 107 6.04 -1.50 -16.23
CA ALA A 107 5.80 -0.13 -15.80
C ALA A 107 5.25 -0.06 -14.37
N VAL A 108 5.50 1.05 -13.70
CA VAL A 108 4.98 1.36 -12.36
C VAL A 108 3.93 2.45 -12.49
N ALA A 109 2.69 2.15 -12.11
CA ALA A 109 1.59 3.11 -12.08
C ALA A 109 1.39 3.72 -10.70
N GLU A 110 0.71 4.87 -10.62
CA GLU A 110 0.36 5.56 -9.38
C GLU A 110 -0.56 4.74 -8.46
N VAL A 111 -1.69 4.27 -9.00
CA VAL A 111 -2.74 3.53 -8.29
C VAL A 111 -3.24 2.33 -9.07
N TYR A 112 -3.67 1.31 -8.32
CA TYR A 112 -4.16 0.05 -8.86
C TYR A 112 -5.55 -0.28 -8.30
N THR A 113 -6.34 -1.04 -9.05
CA THR A 113 -7.59 -1.66 -8.54
C THR A 113 -7.27 -2.80 -7.57
N SER A 114 -8.28 -3.31 -6.86
CA SER A 114 -8.16 -4.49 -5.99
C SER A 114 -7.62 -5.73 -6.71
N GLU A 115 -7.82 -5.80 -8.03
CA GLU A 115 -7.37 -6.88 -8.90
C GLU A 115 -5.94 -6.69 -9.41
N GLY A 116 -5.23 -5.65 -8.95
CA GLY A 116 -3.85 -5.38 -9.35
C GLY A 116 -3.72 -4.78 -10.75
N ARG A 117 -4.77 -4.12 -11.28
CA ARG A 117 -4.72 -3.45 -12.58
C ARG A 117 -4.49 -1.95 -12.40
N PRO A 118 -3.59 -1.31 -13.18
CA PRO A 118 -3.49 0.14 -13.21
C PRO A 118 -4.86 0.77 -13.51
N VAL A 119 -5.20 1.83 -12.78
CA VAL A 119 -6.49 2.49 -12.94
C VAL A 119 -6.50 3.23 -14.28
N SER A 120 -7.49 2.94 -15.12
CA SER A 120 -7.74 3.66 -16.37
C SER A 120 -9.24 3.82 -16.56
N ARG A 121 -9.69 5.07 -16.63
CA ARG A 121 -11.09 5.50 -16.70
C ARG A 121 -11.22 6.68 -17.65
N ARG A 122 -12.45 7.00 -18.04
CA ARG A 122 -12.74 8.04 -19.04
C ARG A 122 -12.12 9.40 -18.73
N PHE A 123 -12.08 9.81 -17.46
CA PHE A 123 -11.61 11.13 -17.03
C PHE A 123 -10.34 11.07 -16.18
N TYR A 124 -9.75 9.88 -16.05
CA TYR A 124 -8.55 9.70 -15.24
C TYR A 124 -7.83 8.42 -15.62
N GLN A 125 -6.51 8.54 -15.74
CA GLN A 125 -5.61 7.42 -15.90
C GLN A 125 -4.51 7.56 -14.86
N ALA A 126 -4.16 6.46 -14.20
CA ALA A 126 -3.05 6.42 -13.27
C ALA A 126 -1.78 6.89 -13.97
N GLU A 127 -1.01 7.76 -13.32
CA GLU A 127 0.25 8.23 -13.88
C GLU A 127 1.24 7.08 -14.05
N VAL A 128 1.97 7.09 -15.17
CA VAL A 128 3.00 6.11 -15.54
C VAL A 128 4.10 6.84 -16.31
N PRO A 129 5.40 6.67 -16.00
CA PRO A 129 5.94 5.95 -14.84
C PRO A 129 5.84 6.76 -13.54
N PHE A 130 5.42 6.12 -12.45
CA PHE A 130 5.26 6.80 -11.16
C PHE A 130 6.46 6.59 -10.23
N ALA A 131 7.21 7.68 -10.00
CA ALA A 131 8.50 7.64 -9.32
C ALA A 131 8.43 7.20 -7.86
N TRP A 132 7.39 7.60 -7.11
CA TRP A 132 7.28 7.30 -5.68
C TRP A 132 7.16 5.78 -5.43
N ASN A 133 6.27 5.12 -6.17
CA ASN A 133 6.07 3.67 -6.08
C ASN A 133 7.34 2.90 -6.51
N ALA A 134 8.00 3.34 -7.59
CA ALA A 134 9.22 2.71 -8.08
C ALA A 134 10.38 2.86 -7.09
N GLY A 135 10.61 4.09 -6.61
CA GLY A 135 11.69 4.42 -5.70
C GLY A 135 11.56 3.71 -4.35
N LEU A 136 10.36 3.69 -3.76
CA LEU A 136 10.14 2.97 -2.50
C LEU A 136 10.27 1.46 -2.66
N TYR A 137 9.84 0.89 -3.79
CA TYR A 137 10.00 -0.54 -4.04
C TYR A 137 11.47 -0.93 -4.14
N VAL A 138 12.27 -0.18 -4.92
CA VAL A 138 13.72 -0.39 -5.02
C VAL A 138 14.39 -0.23 -3.66
N TYR A 139 14.00 0.80 -2.91
CA TYR A 139 14.47 1.00 -1.54
C TYR A 139 14.14 -0.21 -0.65
N ALA A 140 12.92 -0.75 -0.71
CA ALA A 140 12.50 -1.91 0.07
C ALA A 140 13.37 -3.15 -0.24
N VAL A 141 13.54 -3.45 -1.53
CA VAL A 141 14.37 -4.57 -2.00
C VAL A 141 15.81 -4.43 -1.49
N HIS A 142 16.38 -3.23 -1.58
CA HIS A 142 17.73 -2.97 -1.08
C HIS A 142 17.81 -3.05 0.45
N ALA A 143 16.93 -2.35 1.16
CA ALA A 143 16.92 -2.26 2.63
C ALA A 143 16.65 -3.60 3.32
N LEU A 144 16.02 -4.55 2.63
CA LEU A 144 15.76 -5.90 3.13
C LEU A 144 16.78 -6.96 2.69
N GLY A 145 17.80 -6.55 1.92
CA GLY A 145 18.86 -7.42 1.40
C GLY A 145 18.37 -8.43 0.35
N LEU A 146 17.34 -8.07 -0.42
CA LEU A 146 16.72 -8.92 -1.45
C LEU A 146 17.35 -8.70 -2.84
N ALA A 147 18.12 -7.63 -3.02
CA ALA A 147 18.87 -7.38 -4.25
C ALA A 147 19.91 -8.49 -4.47
N GLY A 148 19.80 -9.21 -5.60
CA GLY A 148 20.72 -10.29 -5.97
C GLY A 148 20.29 -11.71 -5.57
N GLN A 149 19.10 -11.89 -4.96
CA GLN A 149 18.54 -13.22 -4.67
C GLN A 149 17.66 -13.78 -5.80
N ALA A 150 17.62 -13.12 -6.96
CA ALA A 150 16.97 -13.62 -8.16
C ALA A 150 17.93 -14.55 -8.91
N GLY A 151 18.00 -15.80 -8.46
CA GLY A 151 18.65 -16.93 -9.13
C GLY A 151 17.66 -18.07 -9.25
#